data_AF-A0A846DJH3-F1
#
_entry.id   AF-A0A846DJH3-F1
#
_cell.length_a   1.000
_cell.length_b   1.000
_cell.length_c   1.000
_cell.angle_alpha   90.00
_cell.angle_beta   90.00
_cell.angle_gamma   90.00
#
_symmetry.space_group_name_H-M   'P 1'
#
loop_
_entity.id
_entity.type
_entity.pdbx_description
1 polymer ?
#
loop_
_entity_poly.entity_id
_entity_poly.type
_entity_poly.pdbx_seq_one_letter_code
_entity_poly.pdbx_strand_id
1 'polypeptide(L)'
;MGIFSYLIAAFLIFIALEELSWGQRFIPVKSPEFFEQYNSKAELSLHNFVGLEQYLYYGFMLLGLLGGLSWYFSKIIIRKPEKYHFYVRYLLPSWFLSSFFLIVFIYFFILQYIPSSAMLLEPFKESMELLLSLAFFIFVITNFFRQSFDFDKLTSMSKART
;
A
#
# COMPACT_ATOMS: atom_id res chain seq x y z
N MET A 1 10.38 -19.74 -5.21
CA MET A 1 10.30 -18.27 -5.26
C MET A 1 9.48 -17.86 -6.46
N GLY A 2 8.41 -17.09 -6.28
CA GLY A 2 7.64 -16.58 -7.41
C GLY A 2 8.17 -15.20 -7.81
N ILE A 3 8.62 -15.02 -9.05
CA ILE A 3 8.97 -13.70 -9.60
C ILE A 3 7.86 -12.67 -9.38
N PHE A 4 6.61 -13.15 -9.36
CA PHE A 4 5.41 -12.40 -9.07
C PHE A 4 5.43 -11.66 -7.71
N SER A 5 5.91 -12.31 -6.64
CA SER A 5 5.95 -11.69 -5.31
C SER A 5 6.98 -10.56 -5.23
N TYR A 6 8.11 -10.70 -5.94
CA TYR A 6 9.11 -9.63 -6.05
C TYR A 6 8.61 -8.46 -6.91
N LEU A 7 7.88 -8.74 -8.00
CA LEU A 7 7.27 -7.69 -8.82
C LEU A 7 6.23 -6.89 -8.03
N ILE A 8 5.38 -7.56 -7.24
CA ILE A 8 4.42 -6.87 -6.35
C ILE A 8 5.16 -6.03 -5.31
N ALA A 9 6.20 -6.57 -4.68
CA ALA A 9 7.00 -5.85 -3.71
C ALA A 9 7.63 -4.58 -4.32
N ALA A 10 8.26 -4.71 -5.49
CA ALA A 10 8.87 -3.58 -6.21
C ALA A 10 7.83 -2.53 -6.62
N PHE A 11 6.66 -2.95 -7.10
CA PHE A 11 5.57 -2.05 -7.46
C PHE A 11 5.04 -1.28 -6.25
N LEU A 12 4.85 -1.94 -5.10
CA LEU A 12 4.40 -1.29 -3.87
C LEU A 12 5.45 -0.32 -3.29
N ILE A 13 6.74 -0.65 -3.41
CA ILE A 13 7.83 0.27 -3.06
C ILE A 13 7.83 1.48 -3.99
N PHE A 14 7.63 1.27 -5.30
CA PHE A 14 7.53 2.36 -6.26
C PHE A 14 6.39 3.33 -5.91
N ILE A 15 5.19 2.81 -5.59
CA ILE A 15 4.07 3.64 -5.12
C ILE A 15 4.46 4.42 -3.85
N ALA A 16 5.14 3.78 -2.90
CA ALA A 16 5.55 4.48 -1.68
C ALA A 16 6.59 5.58 -1.92
N LEU A 17 7.44 5.42 -2.93
CA LEU A 17 8.41 6.44 -3.34
C LEU A 17 7.76 7.57 -4.16
N GLU A 18 6.71 7.30 -4.93
CA GLU A 18 5.95 8.32 -5.65
C GLU A 18 5.32 9.34 -4.69
N GLU A 19 4.85 8.91 -3.51
CA GLU A 19 4.30 9.78 -2.46
C GLU A 19 5.37 10.59 -1.70
N LEU A 20 6.66 10.25 -1.86
CA LEU A 20 7.79 10.99 -1.28
C LEU A 20 8.17 12.25 -2.09
N SER A 21 7.34 12.67 -3.06
CA SER A 21 7.50 13.94 -3.81
C SER A 21 7.62 15.16 -2.90
N TRP A 22 7.23 15.06 -1.62
CA TRP A 22 7.56 16.00 -0.55
C TRP A 22 9.04 16.41 -0.52
N GLY A 23 9.96 15.53 -0.93
CA GLY A 23 11.38 15.86 -1.06
C GLY A 23 11.66 17.06 -1.97
N GLN A 24 10.83 17.27 -3.00
CA GLN A 24 10.93 18.44 -3.89
C GLN A 24 10.55 19.76 -3.20
N ARG A 25 9.79 19.70 -2.10
CA ARG A 25 9.47 20.89 -1.28
C ARG A 25 10.67 21.34 -0.45
N PHE A 26 11.54 20.41 -0.07
CA PHE A 26 12.77 20.71 0.66
C PHE A 26 13.96 20.96 -0.27
N ILE A 27 13.98 20.35 -1.46
CA ILE A 27 15.01 20.53 -2.48
C ILE A 27 14.31 21.02 -3.76
N PRO A 28 14.40 22.32 -4.11
CA PRO A 28 13.70 22.87 -5.25
C PRO A 28 14.31 22.34 -6.56
N VAL A 29 13.74 21.25 -7.07
CA VAL A 29 14.05 20.69 -8.38
C VAL A 29 13.00 21.20 -9.35
N LYS A 30 13.43 21.87 -10.43
CA LYS A 30 12.50 22.35 -11.47
C LYS A 30 11.89 21.16 -12.20
N SER A 31 10.56 21.11 -12.25
CA SER A 31 9.83 20.10 -13.02
C SER A 31 9.94 20.37 -14.53
N PRO A 32 10.06 19.32 -15.37
CA PRO A 32 9.98 19.47 -16.82
C PRO A 32 8.64 20.06 -17.28
N GLU A 33 8.62 20.74 -18.43
CA GLU A 33 7.41 21.38 -19.01
C GLU A 33 6.21 20.41 -19.11
N PHE A 34 6.46 19.13 -19.37
CA PHE A 34 5.42 18.10 -19.38
C PHE A 34 4.68 17.97 -18.04
N PHE A 35 5.40 17.97 -16.92
CA PHE A 35 4.78 17.89 -15.59
C PHE A 35 4.11 19.22 -15.22
N GLU A 36 4.69 20.36 -15.59
CA GLU A 36 4.04 21.67 -15.38
C GLU A 36 2.68 21.78 -16.10
N GLN A 37 2.52 21.12 -17.26
CA GLN A 37 1.30 21.18 -18.05
C GLN A 37 0.23 20.18 -17.62
N TYR A 38 0.61 18.98 -17.17
CA TYR A 38 -0.32 17.87 -16.95
C TYR A 38 -0.45 17.40 -15.49
N ASN A 39 0.43 17.85 -14.60
CA ASN A 39 0.39 17.53 -13.17
C ASN A 39 -0.27 18.69 -12.40
N SER A 40 -1.29 18.39 -11.60
CA SER A 40 -2.06 19.38 -10.84
C SER A 40 -1.21 20.19 -9.85
N LYS A 41 -0.08 19.64 -9.40
CA LYS A 41 0.84 20.26 -8.43
C LYS A 41 2.19 20.64 -9.03
N ALA A 42 2.37 20.46 -10.35
CA ALA A 42 3.66 20.62 -11.03
C ALA A 42 4.82 19.84 -10.35
N GLU A 43 4.51 18.71 -9.70
CA GLU A 43 5.49 17.84 -9.04
C GLU A 43 5.98 16.74 -10.00
N LEU A 44 7.15 16.16 -9.73
CA LEU A 44 7.68 14.97 -10.41
C LEU A 44 7.00 13.70 -9.89
N SER A 45 5.67 13.65 -9.96
CA SER A 45 4.87 12.48 -9.59
C SER A 45 3.90 12.12 -10.69
N LEU A 46 3.62 10.83 -10.83
CA LEU A 46 2.65 10.30 -11.79
C LEU A 46 1.23 10.31 -11.21
N HIS A 47 1.07 10.24 -9.88
CA HIS A 47 -0.25 10.16 -9.25
C HIS A 47 -1.01 11.50 -9.24
N ASN A 48 -0.32 12.64 -9.41
CA ASN A 48 -0.94 13.97 -9.49
C ASN A 48 -1.35 14.37 -10.94
N PHE A 49 -1.40 13.44 -11.89
CA PHE A 49 -1.91 13.76 -13.23
C PHE A 49 -3.39 14.17 -13.19
N VAL A 50 -3.70 15.26 -13.88
CA VAL A 50 -5.07 15.79 -13.96
C VAL A 50 -6.02 14.71 -14.49
N GLY A 51 -7.10 14.45 -13.74
CA GLY A 51 -8.12 13.45 -14.05
C GLY A 51 -7.88 12.07 -13.43
N LEU A 52 -6.67 11.76 -12.95
CA LEU A 52 -6.37 10.49 -12.25
C LEU A 52 -6.75 10.55 -10.76
N GLU A 53 -6.65 11.72 -10.13
CA GLU A 53 -6.85 11.93 -8.69
C GLU A 53 -8.19 11.36 -8.15
N GLN A 54 -9.30 11.60 -8.84
CA GLN A 54 -10.61 11.10 -8.43
C GLN A 54 -10.68 9.57 -8.39
N TYR A 55 -9.99 8.89 -9.30
CA TYR A 55 -9.96 7.42 -9.33
C TYR A 55 -9.04 6.87 -8.25
N LEU A 56 -7.99 7.61 -7.90
CA LEU A 56 -7.08 7.25 -6.81
C LEU A 56 -7.80 7.24 -5.46
N TYR A 57 -8.73 8.16 -5.21
CA TYR A 57 -9.50 8.18 -3.95
C TYR A 57 -10.32 6.90 -3.76
N TYR A 58 -10.98 6.43 -4.81
CA TYR A 58 -11.67 5.14 -4.79
C TYR A 58 -10.70 3.98 -4.60
N GLY A 59 -9.52 4.04 -5.22
CA GLY A 59 -8.44 3.08 -5.02
C GLY A 59 -7.98 3.03 -3.56
N PHE A 60 -7.70 4.17 -2.93
CA PHE A 60 -7.28 4.26 -1.54
C PHE A 60 -8.34 3.77 -0.57
N MET A 61 -9.62 4.11 -0.80
CA MET A 61 -10.73 3.55 -0.01
C MET A 61 -10.81 2.02 -0.16
N LEU A 62 -10.72 1.50 -1.38
CA LEU A 62 -10.78 0.05 -1.62
C LEU A 62 -9.62 -0.67 -0.92
N LEU A 63 -8.40 -0.20 -1.09
CA LEU A 63 -7.20 -0.77 -0.48
C LEU A 63 -7.24 -0.64 1.06
N GLY A 64 -7.68 0.50 1.57
CA GLY A 64 -7.90 0.73 2.99
C GLY A 64 -8.93 -0.22 3.60
N LEU A 65 -10.03 -0.47 2.89
CA LEU A 65 -11.07 -1.40 3.35
C LEU A 65 -10.59 -2.85 3.31
N LEU A 66 -9.98 -3.28 2.20
CA LEU A 66 -9.48 -4.65 2.04
C LEU A 66 -8.35 -4.95 3.04
N GLY A 67 -7.41 -4.01 3.21
CA GLY A 67 -6.35 -4.11 4.20
C GLY A 67 -6.88 -4.01 5.63
N GLY A 68 -7.88 -3.17 5.88
CA GLY A 68 -8.49 -3.00 7.20
C GLY A 68 -9.31 -4.20 7.65
N LEU A 69 -9.89 -4.95 6.71
CA LEU A 69 -10.64 -6.18 6.98
C LEU A 69 -9.80 -7.46 6.83
N SER A 70 -8.50 -7.35 6.54
CA SER A 70 -7.61 -8.49 6.30
C SER A 70 -7.58 -9.48 7.48
N TRP A 71 -7.60 -8.96 8.71
CA TRP A 71 -7.61 -9.76 9.94
C TRP A 71 -8.91 -10.58 10.08
N TYR A 72 -10.03 -10.06 9.58
CA TYR A 72 -11.31 -10.75 9.59
C TYR A 72 -11.33 -11.86 8.52
N PHE A 73 -10.89 -11.54 7.30
CA PHE A 73 -10.77 -12.52 6.22
C PHE A 73 -9.79 -13.65 6.55
N SER A 74 -8.67 -13.34 7.20
CA SER A 74 -7.71 -14.37 7.60
C SER A 74 -8.32 -15.40 8.57
N LYS A 75 -9.16 -14.97 9.53
CA LYS A 75 -9.89 -15.90 10.42
C LYS A 75 -10.89 -16.78 9.68
N ILE A 76 -11.56 -16.26 8.65
CA ILE A 76 -12.52 -17.02 7.85
C ILE A 76 -11.81 -18.06 6.97
N ILE A 77 -10.73 -17.65 6.30
CA ILE A 77 -10.05 -18.48 5.31
C ILE A 77 -9.18 -19.56 5.99
N ILE A 78 -8.70 -19.35 7.22
CA ILE A 78 -8.04 -20.40 8.00
C ILE A 78 -8.94 -21.63 8.22
N ARG A 79 -10.28 -21.46 8.20
CA ARG A 79 -11.24 -22.59 8.26
C ARG A 79 -11.38 -23.36 6.95
N LYS A 80 -10.73 -22.91 5.87
CA LYS A 80 -10.73 -23.55 4.55
C LYS A 80 -9.49 -24.47 4.40
N PRO A 81 -9.46 -25.36 3.38
CA PRO A 81 -8.34 -26.27 3.15
C PRO A 81 -6.99 -25.55 3.01
N GLU A 82 -5.89 -26.24 3.36
CA GLU A 82 -4.54 -25.65 3.41
C GLU A 82 -4.09 -24.95 2.12
N LYS A 83 -4.61 -25.36 0.95
CA LYS A 83 -4.33 -24.68 -0.32
C LYS A 83 -4.63 -23.17 -0.30
N TYR A 84 -5.54 -22.72 0.55
CA TYR A 84 -5.90 -21.31 0.69
C TYR A 84 -5.03 -20.55 1.70
N HIS A 85 -4.32 -21.27 2.59
CA HIS A 85 -3.50 -20.65 3.63
C HIS A 85 -2.31 -19.90 3.04
N PHE A 86 -1.81 -20.35 1.88
CA PHE A 86 -0.79 -19.63 1.11
C PHE A 86 -1.24 -18.21 0.77
N TYR A 87 -2.44 -18.05 0.19
CA TYR A 87 -2.95 -16.73 -0.20
C TYR A 87 -3.19 -15.83 1.01
N VAL A 88 -3.73 -16.37 2.11
CA VAL A 88 -3.93 -15.60 3.35
C VAL A 88 -2.62 -15.10 3.92
N ARG A 89 -1.58 -15.94 3.92
CA ARG A 89 -0.31 -15.62 4.57
C ARG A 89 0.50 -14.55 3.83
N TYR A 90 0.39 -14.52 2.50
CA TYR A 90 1.22 -13.65 1.65
C TYR A 90 0.48 -12.50 0.97
N LEU A 91 -0.84 -12.60 0.74
CA LEU A 91 -1.61 -11.51 0.12
C LEU A 91 -2.31 -10.61 1.13
N LEU A 92 -2.62 -11.10 2.33
CA LEU A 92 -3.33 -10.32 3.34
C LEU A 92 -2.34 -9.70 4.35
N PRO A 93 -2.47 -8.39 4.64
CA PRO A 93 -1.63 -7.76 5.65
C PRO A 93 -1.91 -8.32 7.04
N SER A 94 -0.87 -8.32 7.87
CA SER A 94 -0.93 -8.75 9.28
C SER A 94 -1.96 -7.95 10.07
N TRP A 95 -2.50 -8.53 11.14
CA TRP A 95 -3.54 -7.89 11.96
C TRP A 95 -3.15 -6.48 12.44
N PHE A 96 -1.89 -6.24 12.80
CA PHE A 96 -1.40 -4.94 13.28
C PHE A 96 -1.34 -3.87 12.19
N LEU A 97 -1.30 -4.24 10.91
CA LEU A 97 -1.36 -3.30 9.79
C LEU A 97 -2.79 -2.90 9.46
N SER A 98 -3.78 -3.71 9.84
CA SER A 98 -5.19 -3.43 9.52
C SER A 98 -5.67 -2.08 10.04
N SER A 99 -5.16 -1.62 11.19
CA SER A 99 -5.51 -0.30 11.73
C SER A 99 -5.05 0.84 10.83
N PHE A 100 -3.85 0.74 10.23
CA PHE A 100 -3.32 1.74 9.30
C PHE A 100 -4.22 1.85 8.06
N PHE A 101 -4.55 0.71 7.45
CA PHE A 101 -5.46 0.65 6.31
C PHE A 101 -6.86 1.17 6.64
N LEU A 102 -7.37 0.86 7.84
CA LEU A 102 -8.70 1.30 8.27
C LEU A 102 -8.76 2.81 8.50
N ILE A 103 -7.72 3.41 9.09
CA ILE A 103 -7.62 4.87 9.25
C ILE A 103 -7.67 5.56 7.88
N VAL A 104 -6.90 5.05 6.91
CA VAL A 104 -6.91 5.55 5.53
C VAL A 104 -8.31 5.44 4.92
N PHE A 105 -8.97 4.28 5.04
CA PHE A 105 -10.34 4.11 4.54
C PHE A 105 -11.30 5.13 5.14
N ILE A 106 -11.31 5.28 6.48
CA ILE A 106 -12.20 6.21 7.17
C ILE A 106 -11.94 7.64 6.71
N TYR A 107 -10.67 8.03 6.61
CA TYR A 107 -10.28 9.37 6.18
C TYR A 107 -10.81 9.69 4.77
N PHE A 108 -10.50 8.84 3.78
CA PHE A 108 -10.93 9.07 2.40
C PHE A 108 -12.45 8.93 2.22
N PHE A 109 -13.09 8.07 3.01
CA PHE A 109 -14.55 7.97 3.04
C PHE A 109 -15.20 9.26 3.54
N ILE A 110 -14.69 9.83 4.64
CA ILE A 110 -15.19 11.11 5.16
C ILE A 110 -14.95 12.23 4.14
N LEU A 111 -13.74 12.31 3.58
CA LEU A 111 -13.38 13.33 2.61
C LEU A 111 -14.27 13.28 1.35
N GLN A 112 -14.57 12.08 0.86
CA GLN A 112 -15.38 11.86 -0.35
C GLN A 112 -16.87 12.12 -0.14
N TYR A 113 -17.43 11.71 1.02
CA TYR A 113 -18.88 11.70 1.25
C TYR A 113 -19.37 12.81 2.18
N ILE A 114 -18.47 13.53 2.86
CA ILE A 114 -18.80 14.64 3.76
C ILE A 114 -18.02 15.89 3.31
N PRO A 115 -18.48 16.60 2.27
CA PRO A 115 -17.74 17.73 1.69
C PRO A 115 -17.47 18.88 2.67
N SER A 116 -18.32 19.05 3.70
CA SER A 116 -18.11 20.05 4.75
C SER A 116 -16.84 19.80 5.57
N SER A 117 -16.31 18.59 5.57
CA SER A 117 -15.06 18.23 6.24
C SER A 117 -13.81 18.58 5.42
N ALA A 118 -13.94 18.86 4.11
CA ALA A 118 -12.82 19.03 3.19
C ALA A 118 -11.88 20.17 3.62
N MET A 119 -12.43 21.28 4.12
CA MET A 119 -11.62 22.41 4.61
C MET A 119 -10.67 22.03 5.76
N LEU A 120 -11.06 21.07 6.59
CA LEU A 120 -10.26 20.62 7.74
C LEU A 120 -9.34 19.45 7.38
N LEU A 121 -9.79 18.56 6.48
CA LEU A 121 -9.11 17.31 6.20
C LEU A 121 -8.18 17.37 5.00
N GLU A 122 -8.51 18.09 3.91
CA GLU A 122 -7.66 18.14 2.70
C GLU A 122 -6.16 18.41 2.96
N PRO A 123 -5.77 19.28 3.91
CA PRO A 123 -4.35 19.48 4.22
C PRO A 123 -3.61 18.20 4.67
N PHE A 124 -4.32 17.22 5.22
CA PHE A 124 -3.77 15.94 5.66
C PHE A 124 -3.79 14.86 4.58
N LYS A 125 -4.32 15.14 3.38
CA LYS A 125 -4.49 14.13 2.32
C LYS A 125 -3.19 13.42 2.00
N GLU A 126 -2.15 14.20 1.70
CA GLU A 126 -0.82 13.67 1.38
C GLU A 126 -0.22 12.86 2.54
N SER A 127 -0.54 13.22 3.79
CA SER A 127 -0.10 12.44 4.96
C SER A 127 -0.80 11.09 5.05
N MET A 128 -2.05 11.00 4.59
CA MET A 128 -2.82 9.75 4.55
C MET A 128 -2.43 8.87 3.38
N GLU A 129 -2.07 9.47 2.24
CA GLU A 129 -1.44 8.78 1.10
C GLU A 129 -0.09 8.19 1.52
N LEU A 130 0.75 8.96 2.22
CA LEU A 130 1.99 8.48 2.83
C LEU A 130 1.76 7.36 3.85
N LEU A 131 0.73 7.47 4.70
CA LEU A 131 0.39 6.44 5.68
C LEU A 131 0.03 5.11 4.99
N LEU A 132 -0.75 5.18 3.91
CA LEU A 132 -1.11 4.01 3.11
C LEU A 132 0.14 3.38 2.47
N SER A 133 0.99 4.20 1.89
CA SER A 133 2.27 3.81 1.30
C SER A 133 3.20 3.15 2.32
N LEU A 134 3.30 3.70 3.54
CA LEU A 134 4.08 3.11 4.62
C LEU A 134 3.48 1.76 5.07
N ALA A 135 2.15 1.65 5.14
CA ALA A 135 1.50 0.38 5.46
C ALA A 135 1.81 -0.70 4.41
N PHE A 136 1.82 -0.35 3.12
CA PHE A 136 2.27 -1.24 2.05
C PHE A 136 3.76 -1.59 2.15
N PHE A 137 4.61 -0.63 2.47
CA PHE A 137 6.04 -0.86 2.66
C PHE A 137 6.31 -1.87 3.80
N ILE A 138 5.69 -1.66 4.96
CA ILE A 138 5.82 -2.58 6.10
C ILE A 138 5.23 -3.95 5.76
N PHE A 139 4.13 -4.00 5.00
CA PHE A 139 3.56 -5.25 4.51
C PHE A 139 4.55 -6.03 3.63
N VAL A 140 5.20 -5.35 2.67
CA VAL A 140 6.22 -5.94 1.79
C VAL A 140 7.40 -6.46 2.60
N ILE A 141 7.94 -5.67 3.51
CA ILE A 141 9.06 -6.08 4.38
C ILE A 141 8.68 -7.31 5.21
N THR A 142 7.51 -7.26 5.84
CA THR A 142 7.01 -8.39 6.67
C THR A 142 6.89 -9.65 5.83
N ASN A 143 6.39 -9.54 4.60
CA ASN A 143 6.27 -10.66 3.68
C ASN A 143 7.62 -11.18 3.19
N PHE A 144 8.58 -10.30 2.93
CA PHE A 144 9.94 -10.68 2.54
C PHE A 144 10.61 -11.52 3.64
N PHE A 145 10.53 -11.07 4.90
CA PHE A 145 11.08 -11.83 6.02
C PHE A 145 10.35 -13.16 6.24
N ARG A 146 9.00 -13.17 6.21
CA ARG A 146 8.21 -14.42 6.32
C ARG A 146 8.65 -15.47 5.29
N GLN A 147 8.79 -15.06 4.04
CA GLN A 147 9.20 -15.95 2.95
C GLN A 147 10.63 -16.46 3.13
N SER A 148 11.54 -15.60 3.59
CA SER A 148 12.93 -15.98 3.85
C SER A 148 13.02 -17.06 4.94
N PHE A 149 12.30 -16.89 6.06
CA PHE A 149 12.25 -17.91 7.12
C PHE A 149 11.62 -19.23 6.66
N ASP A 150 10.56 -19.19 5.86
CA ASP A 150 9.93 -20.41 5.34
C ASP A 150 10.85 -21.16 4.37
N PHE A 151 11.65 -20.44 3.57
CA PHE A 151 12.62 -21.03 2.66
C PHE A 151 13.76 -21.75 3.42
N ASP A 152 14.29 -21.14 4.48
CA ASP A 152 15.31 -21.76 5.33
C ASP A 152 14.79 -23.04 6.02
N LYS A 153 13.51 -23.04 6.42
CA LYS A 153 12.86 -24.22 6.98
C LYS A 153 12.73 -25.36 5.96
N LEU A 154 12.39 -25.05 4.71
CA LEU A 154 12.27 -26.06 3.65
C LEU A 154 13.63 -26.68 3.28
N THR A 155 14.68 -25.86 3.18
CA THR A 155 16.03 -26.33 2.84
C THR A 155 16.65 -27.17 3.95
N SER A 156 16.46 -26.80 5.22
CA SER A 156 16.90 -27.59 6.37
C SER A 156 16.18 -28.95 6.48
N MET A 157 14.87 -28.99 6.23
CA MET A 157 14.11 -30.26 6.19
C MET A 157 14.54 -31.17 5.03
N SER A 158 14.92 -30.60 3.89
CA SER A 158 15.46 -31.38 2.76
C SER A 158 16.82 -32.01 3.10
N LYS A 159 17.72 -31.25 3.73
CA LYS A 159 19.04 -31.74 4.16
C LYS A 159 18.96 -32.81 5.24
N ALA A 160 17.95 -32.77 6.11
CA ALA A 160 17.75 -33.77 7.16
C ALA A 160 17.19 -35.11 6.65
N ARG A 161 16.74 -35.18 5.39
CA ARG A 161 16.20 -36.40 4.76
C ARG A 161 17.20 -37.11 3.83
N THR A 162 18.38 -36.53 3.61
CA THR A 162 19.49 -37.08 2.82
C THR A 162 20.62 -37.52 3.74
#